data_AF-A0A0D2V3H9-F1
#
_entry.id   AF-A0A0D2V3H9-F1
#
_cell.length_a   1.000
_cell.length_b   1.000
_cell.length_c   1.000
_cell.angle_alpha   90.00
_cell.angle_beta   90.00
_cell.angle_gamma   90.00
#
_symmetry.space_group_name_H-M   'P 1'
#
loop_
_entity.id
_entity.type
_entity.pdbx_description
1 polymer ?
#
loop_
_entity_poly.entity_id
_entity_poly.type
_entity_poly.pdbx_seq_one_letter_code
_entity_poly.pdbx_strand_id
1 'polypeptide(L)'
;DSSSSEEGEDEDAEKSEDDDAEKKSKTKKVKETTYKWELLNDVKAIWLRSPKEVTDEEYTKFYHSLAKDFSDEKPLAWSHFTAEGDVEFKAVLFVPPKAPQDLYESYYNTNKANLKLYVRRVFISEEFDELLPKYLSFLKGLVDSDTLPLNVSREMLQAHSSLKTIKKKLIRKALDMIRKIAEEDPDESSGKDEKEVETSGDDDEKKGQYTKFWNEFGKSIKLGIIEDATNRNRLAKLLRFESTKSDGKLTSLDQYISRMKSGQKDIFYITGTSKEQLEKSPFLERLKKKNYEVIFFTDPVDEYLMQYLMDYEGKQFQNVSKEGLKIGKEKNKELKESFKELTKWWKNALASDNVDEVKISNRLDNTPCVVVTSKYGWSANMERIMQSQTLSDSSKQAYMRGKRILEINPRHPIIKELRERVAKDSEDEGVKQTAQLIYQTALMESGFNLPEPKDFASRIYSSVKSSLNISPDATIEDDDDVEETETESETKDSAVKDEL
;
A
#
# COMPACT_ATOMS: atom_id res chain seq x y z
N ASP A 1 20.40 -44.50 -1.69
CA ASP A 1 21.46 -44.53 -0.67
C ASP A 1 21.54 -43.23 0.09
N SER A 2 21.54 -43.30 1.42
CA SER A 2 22.17 -42.35 2.34
C SER A 2 21.92 -42.85 3.77
N SER A 3 22.87 -43.60 4.34
CA SER A 3 22.83 -44.00 5.75
C SER A 3 23.32 -42.86 6.63
N SER A 4 22.59 -42.55 7.70
CA SER A 4 23.10 -41.80 8.85
C SER A 4 23.06 -42.72 10.07
N SER A 5 24.19 -42.83 10.75
CA SER A 5 24.38 -43.63 11.96
C SER A 5 25.03 -42.74 13.01
N GLU A 6 24.31 -42.48 14.09
CA GLU A 6 24.87 -41.90 15.30
C GLU A 6 25.03 -43.01 16.34
N GLU A 7 26.26 -43.16 16.82
CA GLU A 7 26.60 -44.00 17.97
C GLU A 7 26.53 -43.16 19.24
N GLY A 8 26.11 -43.77 20.35
CA GLY A 8 26.11 -43.16 21.68
C GLY A 8 26.52 -44.22 22.70
N GLU A 9 27.68 -44.02 23.31
CA GLU A 9 28.24 -44.84 24.38
C GLU A 9 27.64 -44.46 25.75
N ASP A 10 27.65 -45.38 26.71
CA ASP A 10 27.60 -45.05 28.16
C ASP A 10 28.13 -46.24 29.02
N GLU A 11 28.98 -45.94 30.01
CA GLU A 11 29.67 -46.84 30.96
C GLU A 11 29.57 -46.28 32.41
N ASP A 12 29.66 -47.02 33.52
CA ASP A 12 29.69 -48.46 33.85
C ASP A 12 29.01 -48.64 35.22
N ALA A 13 28.62 -49.87 35.60
CA ALA A 13 28.64 -50.29 37.01
C ALA A 13 28.61 -51.82 37.21
N GLU A 14 29.72 -52.40 37.65
CA GLU A 14 29.75 -53.73 38.27
C GLU A 14 28.95 -53.81 39.60
N LYS A 15 28.13 -54.87 39.79
CA LYS A 15 28.49 -55.97 40.73
C LYS A 15 27.53 -57.17 40.75
N SER A 16 28.13 -58.29 41.17
CA SER A 16 27.59 -59.65 41.32
C SER A 16 26.47 -59.82 42.35
N GLU A 17 25.55 -60.76 42.09
CA GLU A 17 25.52 -62.08 42.78
C GLU A 17 24.62 -63.09 42.03
N ASP A 18 24.88 -64.39 42.23
CA ASP A 18 24.20 -65.53 41.57
C ASP A 18 22.76 -65.73 42.11
N ASP A 19 21.81 -66.14 41.25
CA ASP A 19 21.04 -67.37 41.50
C ASP A 19 20.20 -67.85 40.29
N ASP A 20 19.83 -69.14 40.33
CA ASP A 20 19.43 -69.98 39.19
C ASP A 20 17.98 -69.80 38.69
N ALA A 21 17.79 -69.55 37.38
CA ALA A 21 16.50 -69.71 36.68
C ALA A 21 16.62 -69.81 35.14
N GLU A 22 16.22 -70.96 34.58
CA GLU A 22 15.89 -71.25 33.16
C GLU A 22 16.54 -70.40 32.04
N LYS A 23 17.61 -70.92 31.41
CA LYS A 23 18.09 -70.45 30.09
C LYS A 23 17.10 -70.77 28.96
N LYS A 24 16.05 -69.95 28.81
CA LYS A 24 15.37 -69.79 27.51
C LYS A 24 16.29 -69.05 26.54
N SER A 25 16.55 -69.62 25.38
CA SER A 25 17.37 -69.00 24.35
C SER A 25 16.74 -67.67 23.90
N LYS A 26 17.50 -66.56 24.06
CA LYS A 26 17.08 -65.25 23.53
C LYS A 26 17.05 -65.33 22.00
N THR A 27 15.87 -65.55 21.44
CA THR A 27 15.63 -65.44 19.99
C THR A 27 15.95 -64.02 19.54
N LYS A 28 16.82 -63.88 18.53
CA LYS A 28 17.11 -62.58 17.91
C LYS A 28 15.81 -61.98 17.38
N LYS A 29 15.41 -60.81 17.90
CA LYS A 29 14.32 -60.01 17.32
C LYS A 29 14.79 -59.48 15.96
N VAL A 30 14.40 -60.16 14.88
CA VAL A 30 14.56 -59.65 13.52
C VAL A 30 13.53 -58.54 13.32
N LYS A 31 13.97 -57.34 12.92
CA LYS A 31 13.05 -56.28 12.47
C LYS A 31 12.54 -56.67 11.08
N GLU A 32 11.30 -57.13 11.00
CA GLU A 32 10.65 -57.47 9.74
C GLU A 32 10.11 -56.20 9.06
N THR A 33 10.79 -55.74 8.00
CA THR A 33 10.33 -54.62 7.18
C THR A 33 9.11 -55.06 6.37
N THR A 34 7.92 -54.68 6.83
CA THR A 34 6.66 -54.96 6.13
C THR A 34 6.27 -53.80 5.22
N TYR A 35 6.28 -54.05 3.91
CA TYR A 35 5.79 -53.11 2.91
C TYR A 35 4.26 -53.14 2.89
N LYS A 36 3.62 -51.98 3.04
CA LYS A 36 2.17 -51.80 2.92
C LYS A 36 1.88 -50.80 1.81
N TRP A 37 0.78 -51.02 1.10
CA TRP A 37 0.24 -50.04 0.16
C TRP A 37 -0.43 -48.92 0.96
N GLU A 38 0.14 -47.72 0.88
CA GLU A 38 -0.43 -46.50 1.45
C GLU A 38 -1.25 -45.76 0.39
N LEU A 39 -2.43 -45.25 0.78
CA LEU A 39 -3.31 -44.53 -0.13
C LEU A 39 -2.82 -43.09 -0.32
N LEU A 40 -2.08 -42.85 -1.39
CA LEU A 40 -1.52 -41.53 -1.70
C LEU A 40 -2.57 -40.46 -2.08
N ASN A 41 -3.83 -40.84 -2.34
CA ASN A 41 -4.88 -39.95 -2.86
C ASN A 41 -6.17 -39.93 -2.01
N ASP A 42 -6.08 -39.70 -0.70
CA ASP A 42 -7.26 -39.45 0.18
C ASP A 42 -7.96 -38.09 -0.10
N VAL A 43 -7.55 -37.39 -1.16
CA VAL A 43 -8.14 -36.11 -1.59
C VAL A 43 -9.47 -36.36 -2.29
N LYS A 44 -10.55 -36.40 -1.51
CA LYS A 44 -11.92 -36.49 -2.04
C LYS A 44 -12.18 -35.36 -3.06
N ALA A 45 -12.81 -35.69 -4.18
CA ALA A 45 -13.20 -34.71 -5.21
C ALA A 45 -14.41 -33.88 -4.77
N ILE A 46 -14.21 -32.97 -3.81
CA ILE A 46 -15.30 -32.20 -3.16
C ILE A 46 -16.15 -31.38 -4.14
N TRP A 47 -15.56 -30.95 -5.27
CA TRP A 47 -16.25 -30.16 -6.30
C TRP A 47 -17.32 -30.95 -7.07
N LEU A 48 -17.35 -32.29 -6.94
CA LEU A 48 -18.37 -33.15 -7.53
C LEU A 48 -19.55 -33.42 -6.60
N ARG A 49 -19.43 -33.12 -5.31
CA ARG A 49 -20.47 -33.28 -4.28
C ARG A 49 -21.37 -32.05 -4.21
N SER A 50 -22.53 -32.17 -3.57
CA SER A 50 -23.34 -30.99 -3.25
C SER A 50 -22.57 -30.08 -2.29
N PRO A 51 -22.52 -28.75 -2.50
CA PRO A 51 -21.85 -27.84 -1.56
C PRO A 51 -22.38 -27.91 -0.12
N LYS A 52 -23.62 -28.38 0.07
CA LYS A 52 -24.28 -28.58 1.37
C LYS A 52 -23.85 -29.86 2.11
N GLU A 53 -23.20 -30.79 1.41
CA GLU A 53 -22.77 -32.09 1.95
C GLU A 53 -21.28 -32.12 2.31
N VAL A 54 -20.52 -31.07 1.96
CA VAL A 54 -19.08 -30.94 2.22
C VAL A 54 -18.90 -30.07 3.45
N THR A 55 -18.17 -30.57 4.45
CA THR A 55 -17.94 -29.83 5.71
C THR A 55 -16.73 -28.89 5.59
N ASP A 56 -16.62 -27.94 6.51
CA ASP A 56 -15.55 -26.95 6.55
C ASP A 56 -14.17 -27.60 6.75
N GLU A 57 -14.08 -28.72 7.46
CA GLU A 57 -12.86 -29.52 7.57
C GLU A 57 -12.50 -30.20 6.25
N GLU A 58 -13.50 -30.63 5.46
CA GLU A 58 -13.25 -31.18 4.12
C GLU A 58 -12.80 -30.10 3.14
N TYR A 59 -13.37 -28.88 3.19
CA TYR A 59 -12.86 -27.74 2.42
C TYR A 59 -11.44 -27.34 2.85
N THR A 60 -11.15 -27.33 4.15
CA THR A 60 -9.83 -26.99 4.70
C THR A 60 -8.78 -28.01 4.28
N LYS A 61 -9.02 -29.32 4.50
CA LYS A 61 -8.13 -30.40 4.03
C LYS A 61 -7.91 -30.36 2.52
N PHE A 62 -8.95 -30.04 1.76
CA PHE A 62 -8.85 -29.87 0.31
C PHE A 62 -7.98 -28.67 -0.07
N TYR A 63 -8.12 -27.52 0.60
CA TYR A 63 -7.26 -26.36 0.43
C TYR A 63 -5.79 -26.72 0.67
N HIS A 64 -5.45 -27.32 1.81
CA HIS A 64 -4.05 -27.67 2.15
C HIS A 64 -3.41 -28.58 1.08
N SER A 65 -4.13 -29.62 0.65
CA SER A 65 -3.68 -30.53 -0.40
C SER A 65 -3.51 -29.83 -1.75
N LEU A 66 -4.49 -29.01 -2.15
CA LEU A 66 -4.45 -28.27 -3.41
C LEU A 66 -3.29 -27.27 -3.46
N ALA A 67 -3.11 -26.54 -2.36
CA ALA A 67 -2.18 -25.45 -2.16
C ALA A 67 -0.73 -25.90 -1.86
N LYS A 68 -0.51 -27.19 -1.57
CA LYS A 68 0.72 -27.74 -0.99
C LYS A 68 1.12 -27.00 0.29
N ASP A 69 0.11 -26.62 1.08
CA ASP A 69 0.22 -25.76 2.26
C ASP A 69 0.11 -26.65 3.51
N PHE A 70 1.26 -26.98 4.09
CA PHE A 70 1.38 -27.86 5.26
C PHE A 70 1.28 -27.10 6.60
N SER A 71 0.86 -25.82 6.57
CA SER A 71 0.49 -25.10 7.80
C SER A 71 -0.90 -25.53 8.28
N ASP A 72 -1.23 -25.27 9.54
CA ASP A 72 -2.58 -25.47 10.10
C ASP A 72 -3.52 -24.28 9.81
N GLU A 73 -3.14 -23.33 8.94
CA GLU A 73 -3.94 -22.14 8.66
C GLU A 73 -5.09 -22.39 7.67
N LYS A 74 -6.33 -22.30 8.16
CA LYS A 74 -7.55 -22.36 7.33
C LYS A 74 -7.56 -21.26 6.25
N PRO A 75 -8.12 -21.49 5.04
CA PRO A 75 -8.38 -20.41 4.07
C PRO A 75 -9.36 -19.37 4.64
N LEU A 76 -9.21 -18.09 4.29
CA LEU A 76 -10.09 -17.01 4.80
C LEU A 76 -11.54 -17.18 4.33
N ALA A 77 -11.72 -17.70 3.13
CA ALA A 77 -13.03 -17.96 2.53
C ALA A 77 -12.90 -18.94 1.36
N TRP A 78 -14.02 -19.56 1.00
CA TRP A 78 -14.15 -20.34 -0.23
C TRP A 78 -15.48 -20.12 -0.94
N SER A 79 -15.50 -20.46 -2.23
CA SER A 79 -16.69 -20.41 -3.07
C SER A 79 -16.76 -21.67 -3.92
N HIS A 80 -17.65 -22.59 -3.55
CA HIS A 80 -17.98 -23.79 -4.30
C HIS A 80 -19.27 -23.56 -5.09
N PHE A 81 -19.21 -23.65 -6.42
CA PHE A 81 -20.37 -23.48 -7.28
C PHE A 81 -20.33 -24.36 -8.54
N THR A 82 -21.51 -24.71 -9.04
CA THR A 82 -21.70 -25.18 -10.42
C THR A 82 -22.19 -24.00 -11.26
N ALA A 83 -21.72 -23.92 -12.50
CA ALA A 83 -22.09 -22.93 -13.48
C ALA A 83 -22.73 -23.63 -14.69
N GLU A 84 -23.96 -23.27 -15.03
CA GLU A 84 -24.77 -23.87 -16.10
C GLU A 84 -24.94 -22.92 -17.31
N GLY A 85 -25.50 -23.40 -18.42
CA GLY A 85 -25.72 -22.64 -19.66
C GLY A 85 -24.62 -22.86 -20.71
N ASP A 86 -24.26 -21.84 -21.49
CA ASP A 86 -23.31 -21.93 -22.64
C ASP A 86 -21.97 -22.63 -22.37
N VAL A 87 -21.55 -22.66 -21.11
CA VAL A 87 -20.40 -23.42 -20.63
C VAL A 87 -20.75 -23.99 -19.26
N GLU A 88 -20.68 -25.32 -19.17
CA GLU A 88 -20.91 -26.07 -17.94
C GLU A 88 -19.60 -26.41 -17.26
N PHE A 89 -19.48 -26.03 -15.99
CA PHE A 89 -18.33 -26.35 -15.15
C PHE A 89 -18.65 -26.30 -13.66
N LYS A 90 -17.81 -26.95 -12.87
CA LYS A 90 -17.79 -26.92 -11.41
C LYS A 90 -16.51 -26.25 -10.97
N ALA A 91 -16.56 -25.40 -9.95
CA ALA A 91 -15.39 -24.69 -9.45
C ALA A 91 -15.41 -24.57 -7.94
N VAL A 92 -14.22 -24.62 -7.36
CA VAL A 92 -13.97 -24.26 -5.96
C VAL A 92 -12.82 -23.25 -5.96
N LEU A 93 -13.10 -22.06 -5.46
CA LEU A 93 -12.13 -20.98 -5.25
C LEU A 93 -11.87 -20.80 -3.76
N PHE A 94 -10.65 -20.45 -3.40
CA PHE A 94 -10.19 -20.18 -2.04
C PHE A 94 -9.43 -18.87 -1.97
N VAL A 95 -9.63 -18.13 -0.89
CA VAL A 95 -8.77 -17.02 -0.46
C VAL A 95 -7.73 -17.58 0.53
N PRO A 96 -6.42 -17.57 0.22
CA PRO A 96 -5.38 -18.00 1.16
C PRO A 96 -5.37 -17.15 2.44
N PRO A 97 -4.89 -17.68 3.57
CA PRO A 97 -4.81 -16.94 4.84
C PRO A 97 -3.81 -15.77 4.80
N LYS A 98 -2.81 -15.86 3.92
CA LYS A 98 -1.69 -14.90 3.75
C LYS A 98 -1.33 -14.76 2.26
N ALA A 99 -0.81 -13.61 1.87
CA ALA A 99 -0.24 -13.39 0.55
C ALA A 99 1.15 -14.06 0.42
N PRO A 100 1.46 -14.71 -0.71
CA PRO A 100 2.84 -15.08 -1.03
C PRO A 100 3.75 -13.86 -1.07
N GLN A 101 4.98 -13.98 -0.56
CA GLN A 101 5.95 -12.87 -0.54
C GLN A 101 6.26 -12.35 -1.96
N ASP A 102 6.29 -13.23 -2.96
CA ASP A 102 6.59 -12.94 -4.37
C ASP A 102 5.38 -12.42 -5.18
N LEU A 103 4.18 -12.32 -4.57
CA LEU A 103 2.91 -12.05 -5.27
C LEU A 103 2.93 -10.81 -6.18
N TYR A 104 3.72 -9.78 -5.81
CA TYR A 104 3.81 -8.53 -6.55
C TYR A 104 5.18 -8.31 -7.24
N GLU A 105 6.21 -9.11 -6.94
CA GLU A 105 7.59 -8.86 -7.40
C GLU A 105 7.73 -8.90 -8.93
N SER A 106 6.97 -9.78 -9.58
CA SER A 106 6.93 -9.91 -11.04
C SER A 106 5.52 -9.77 -11.61
N TYR A 107 4.67 -8.93 -10.99
CA TYR A 107 3.24 -8.82 -11.31
C TYR A 107 2.91 -8.71 -12.82
N TYR A 108 3.70 -7.97 -13.60
CA TYR A 108 3.50 -7.85 -15.05
C TYR A 108 4.18 -8.97 -15.86
N ASN A 109 5.31 -9.51 -15.40
CA ASN A 109 6.19 -10.41 -16.15
C ASN A 109 5.95 -11.90 -15.87
N THR A 110 5.53 -12.23 -14.65
CA THR A 110 5.21 -13.59 -14.21
C THR A 110 3.70 -13.77 -14.22
N ASN A 111 3.31 -14.88 -14.82
CA ASN A 111 1.95 -15.26 -15.10
C ASN A 111 1.80 -16.66 -14.49
N LYS A 112 1.32 -16.68 -13.24
CA LYS A 112 1.10 -17.89 -12.44
C LYS A 112 -0.34 -17.87 -11.97
N ALA A 113 -1.24 -18.47 -12.73
CA ALA A 113 -2.60 -18.72 -12.27
C ALA A 113 -2.57 -19.84 -11.22
N ASN A 114 -2.99 -19.58 -9.98
CA ASN A 114 -3.07 -20.61 -8.95
C ASN A 114 -4.35 -21.48 -9.08
N LEU A 115 -4.86 -21.66 -10.30
CA LEU A 115 -6.05 -22.46 -10.62
C LEU A 115 -5.70 -23.67 -11.47
N LYS A 116 -6.05 -24.86 -10.98
CA LYS A 116 -5.90 -26.11 -11.74
C LYS A 116 -7.10 -26.31 -12.67
N LEU A 117 -6.87 -26.43 -13.97
CA LEU A 117 -7.92 -26.76 -14.94
C LEU A 117 -8.05 -28.28 -15.09
N TYR A 118 -9.27 -28.75 -14.94
CA TYR A 118 -9.72 -30.10 -15.22
C TYR A 118 -10.76 -30.05 -16.34
N VAL A 119 -10.78 -31.10 -17.17
CA VAL A 119 -11.85 -31.33 -18.13
C VAL A 119 -12.34 -32.76 -17.97
N ARG A 120 -13.62 -32.91 -17.63
CA ARG A 120 -14.24 -34.20 -17.28
C ARG A 120 -13.42 -34.96 -16.24
N ARG A 121 -12.99 -34.27 -15.17
CA ARG A 121 -12.18 -34.78 -14.06
C ARG A 121 -10.74 -35.19 -14.41
N VAL A 122 -10.29 -34.96 -15.65
CA VAL A 122 -8.89 -35.16 -16.06
C VAL A 122 -8.13 -33.85 -15.90
N PHE A 123 -7.04 -33.85 -15.15
CA PHE A 123 -6.15 -32.68 -15.02
C PHE A 123 -5.54 -32.33 -16.38
N ILE A 124 -5.57 -31.05 -16.73
CA ILE A 124 -5.07 -30.51 -18.01
C ILE A 124 -3.79 -29.72 -17.78
N SER A 125 -3.85 -28.62 -17.03
CA SER A 125 -2.70 -27.80 -16.66
C SER A 125 -3.07 -26.83 -15.52
N GLU A 126 -2.05 -26.31 -14.84
CA GLU A 126 -2.13 -25.21 -13.86
C GLU A 126 -1.62 -23.86 -14.44
N GLU A 127 -1.15 -23.84 -15.70
CA GLU A 127 -0.58 -22.67 -16.38
C GLU A 127 -1.62 -21.93 -17.24
N PHE A 128 -2.78 -21.59 -16.67
CA PHE A 128 -3.90 -20.94 -17.40
C PHE A 128 -4.22 -19.51 -16.93
N ASP A 129 -3.39 -18.55 -17.35
CA ASP A 129 -3.57 -17.10 -17.09
C ASP A 129 -4.89 -16.52 -17.63
N GLU A 130 -5.53 -17.21 -18.58
CA GLU A 130 -6.81 -16.76 -19.10
C GLU A 130 -7.97 -16.93 -18.10
N LEU A 131 -7.87 -17.79 -17.09
CA LEU A 131 -8.99 -18.11 -16.19
C LEU A 131 -9.29 -17.02 -15.15
N LEU A 132 -8.29 -16.27 -14.69
CA LEU A 132 -8.45 -15.13 -13.78
C LEU A 132 -7.66 -13.91 -14.28
N PRO A 133 -8.04 -12.68 -13.89
CA PRO A 133 -7.21 -11.49 -14.10
C PRO A 133 -6.04 -11.47 -13.11
N LYS A 134 -4.95 -10.74 -13.43
CA LYS A 134 -3.75 -10.66 -12.60
C LYS A 134 -4.06 -10.21 -11.17
N TYR A 135 -4.98 -9.26 -11.00
CA TYR A 135 -5.42 -8.78 -9.68
C TYR A 135 -6.19 -9.83 -8.83
N LEU A 136 -6.47 -11.04 -9.35
CA LEU A 136 -7.02 -12.17 -8.59
C LEU A 136 -6.09 -13.41 -8.62
N SER A 137 -4.84 -13.28 -9.05
CA SER A 137 -3.89 -14.40 -9.15
C SER A 137 -3.61 -15.09 -7.81
N PHE A 138 -3.81 -14.38 -6.69
CA PHE A 138 -3.69 -14.92 -5.34
C PHE A 138 -4.73 -16.00 -5.00
N LEU A 139 -5.85 -16.08 -5.73
CA LEU A 139 -6.87 -17.09 -5.48
C LEU A 139 -6.37 -18.49 -5.87
N LYS A 140 -6.40 -19.41 -4.92
CA LYS A 140 -6.13 -20.83 -5.17
C LYS A 140 -7.44 -21.54 -5.50
N GLY A 141 -7.42 -22.56 -6.34
CA GLY A 141 -8.65 -23.26 -6.70
C GLY A 141 -8.53 -24.24 -7.85
N LEU A 142 -9.68 -24.70 -8.32
CA LEU A 142 -9.80 -25.49 -9.54
C LEU A 142 -11.09 -25.18 -10.29
N VAL A 143 -11.06 -25.56 -11.57
CA VAL A 143 -12.20 -25.51 -12.49
C VAL A 143 -12.27 -26.87 -13.19
N ASP A 144 -13.39 -27.57 -13.11
CA ASP A 144 -13.64 -28.82 -13.84
C ASP A 144 -14.80 -28.61 -14.83
N SER A 145 -14.51 -28.62 -16.13
CA SER A 145 -15.54 -28.41 -17.17
C SER A 145 -15.85 -29.69 -17.93
N ASP A 146 -17.14 -29.97 -18.13
CA ASP A 146 -17.60 -31.11 -18.92
C ASP A 146 -17.62 -30.81 -20.44
N THR A 147 -17.59 -29.52 -20.79
CA THR A 147 -17.88 -28.97 -22.14
C THR A 147 -16.68 -28.42 -22.90
N LEU A 148 -15.53 -28.22 -22.26
CA LEU A 148 -14.34 -27.70 -22.95
C LEU A 148 -13.77 -28.70 -23.97
N PRO A 149 -13.48 -28.28 -25.22
CA PRO A 149 -12.87 -29.15 -26.22
C PRO A 149 -11.39 -29.38 -25.87
N LEU A 150 -11.00 -30.65 -25.71
CA LEU A 150 -9.60 -31.02 -25.56
C LEU A 150 -8.93 -31.16 -26.93
N ASN A 151 -7.73 -30.62 -27.06
CA ASN A 151 -6.85 -30.91 -28.18
C ASN A 151 -6.27 -32.34 -28.06
N VAL A 152 -5.61 -32.82 -29.11
CA VAL A 152 -5.06 -34.20 -29.13
C VAL A 152 -3.93 -34.39 -28.11
N SER A 153 -3.13 -33.35 -27.80
CA SER A 153 -2.07 -33.46 -26.78
C SER A 153 -2.60 -33.44 -25.34
N ARG A 154 -3.82 -32.96 -25.11
CA ARG A 154 -4.45 -32.72 -23.79
C ARG A 154 -3.72 -31.69 -22.90
N GLU A 155 -2.71 -31.01 -23.42
CA GLU A 155 -1.87 -30.05 -22.66
C GLU A 155 -2.20 -28.59 -22.98
N MET A 156 -2.62 -28.28 -24.21
CA MET A 156 -2.95 -26.90 -24.64
C MET A 156 -4.40 -26.80 -25.07
N LEU A 157 -5.22 -26.05 -24.33
CA LEU A 157 -6.53 -25.65 -24.84
C LEU A 157 -6.36 -24.68 -26.01
N GLN A 158 -7.04 -24.94 -27.13
CA GLN A 158 -7.19 -23.92 -28.17
C GLN A 158 -8.02 -22.76 -27.61
N ALA A 159 -7.67 -21.52 -27.97
CA ALA A 159 -8.27 -20.29 -27.44
C ALA A 159 -9.78 -20.18 -27.76
N HIS A 160 -10.60 -20.79 -26.90
CA HIS A 160 -12.03 -20.96 -27.12
C HIS A 160 -12.84 -19.83 -26.46
N SER A 161 -13.94 -19.42 -27.08
CA SER A 161 -14.87 -18.41 -26.54
C SER A 161 -15.35 -18.76 -25.12
N SER A 162 -15.49 -20.06 -24.82
CA SER A 162 -15.85 -20.59 -23.51
C SER A 162 -14.94 -20.12 -22.36
N LEU A 163 -13.62 -19.99 -22.58
CA LEU A 163 -12.68 -19.54 -21.55
C LEU A 163 -13.00 -18.13 -21.06
N LYS A 164 -13.44 -17.23 -21.97
CA LYS A 164 -13.88 -15.87 -21.62
C LYS A 164 -15.16 -15.87 -20.78
N THR A 165 -16.07 -16.82 -21.04
CA THR A 165 -17.30 -17.01 -20.25
C THR A 165 -16.99 -17.59 -18.87
N ILE A 166 -16.09 -18.58 -18.80
CA ILE A 166 -15.57 -19.12 -17.53
C ILE A 166 -14.93 -18.01 -16.70
N LYS A 167 -13.97 -17.24 -17.27
CA LYS A 167 -13.31 -16.09 -16.62
C LYS A 167 -14.32 -15.10 -16.02
N LYS A 168 -15.34 -14.70 -16.79
CA LYS A 168 -16.41 -13.80 -16.30
C LYS A 168 -17.19 -14.37 -15.12
N LYS A 169 -17.57 -15.66 -15.17
CA LYS A 169 -18.29 -16.34 -14.07
C LYS A 169 -17.39 -16.48 -12.83
N LEU A 170 -16.10 -16.82 -13.00
CA LEU A 170 -15.10 -16.91 -11.93
C LEU A 170 -14.88 -15.55 -11.25
N ILE A 171 -14.59 -14.48 -11.99
CA ILE A 171 -14.44 -13.12 -11.43
C ILE A 171 -15.70 -12.73 -10.66
N ARG A 172 -16.90 -13.02 -11.20
CA ARG A 172 -18.15 -12.71 -10.51
C ARG A 172 -18.21 -13.39 -9.13
N LYS A 173 -17.98 -14.71 -9.08
CA LYS A 173 -18.03 -15.50 -7.84
C LYS A 173 -16.90 -15.17 -6.88
N ALA A 174 -15.71 -14.86 -7.37
CA ALA A 174 -14.59 -14.38 -6.56
C ALA A 174 -14.93 -13.07 -5.83
N LEU A 175 -15.47 -12.08 -6.55
CA LEU A 175 -15.86 -10.80 -5.95
C LEU A 175 -17.08 -10.91 -5.04
N ASP A 176 -18.02 -11.82 -5.32
CA ASP A 176 -19.14 -12.12 -4.42
C ASP A 176 -18.64 -12.82 -3.13
N MET A 177 -17.65 -13.72 -3.23
CA MET A 177 -16.99 -14.37 -2.10
C MET A 177 -16.23 -13.37 -1.21
N ILE A 178 -15.41 -12.50 -1.80
CA ILE A 178 -14.66 -11.47 -1.05
C ILE A 178 -15.62 -10.48 -0.40
N ARG A 179 -16.71 -10.10 -1.09
CA ARG A 179 -17.78 -9.27 -0.50
C ARG A 179 -18.43 -9.95 0.70
N LYS A 180 -18.68 -11.26 0.64
CA LYS A 180 -19.27 -12.02 1.75
C LYS A 180 -18.40 -11.95 3.02
N ILE A 181 -17.07 -11.94 2.90
CA ILE A 181 -16.16 -11.73 4.05
C ILE A 181 -16.46 -10.39 4.73
N ALA A 182 -16.70 -9.31 3.97
CA ALA A 182 -17.06 -8.00 4.53
C ALA A 182 -18.48 -7.95 5.12
N GLU A 183 -19.42 -8.72 4.58
CA GLU A 183 -20.80 -8.77 5.06
C GLU A 183 -20.97 -9.65 6.31
N GLU A 184 -20.06 -10.59 6.54
CA GLU A 184 -20.03 -11.47 7.71
C GLU A 184 -19.08 -11.01 8.83
N ASP A 185 -18.31 -9.94 8.63
CA ASP A 185 -17.40 -9.36 9.64
C ASP A 185 -18.13 -8.32 10.52
N PRO A 186 -18.32 -8.56 11.83
CA PRO A 186 -19.00 -7.61 12.72
C PRO A 186 -18.37 -6.21 12.78
N ASP A 187 -17.05 -6.07 12.54
CA ASP A 187 -16.37 -4.75 12.56
C ASP A 187 -16.68 -3.90 11.31
N GLU A 188 -17.28 -4.49 10.26
CA GLU A 188 -17.69 -3.81 9.03
C GLU A 188 -19.13 -3.29 9.06
N SER A 189 -19.98 -3.87 9.93
CA SER A 189 -21.38 -3.50 10.09
C SER A 189 -21.54 -2.03 10.48
N SER A 190 -22.39 -1.30 9.76
CA SER A 190 -22.73 0.07 10.14
C SER A 190 -23.83 0.03 11.20
N GLY A 191 -23.76 0.88 12.24
CA GLY A 191 -24.61 0.83 13.44
C GLY A 191 -26.14 1.01 13.29
N LYS A 192 -26.71 0.73 12.12
CA LYS A 192 -28.13 0.39 11.93
C LYS A 192 -28.36 -1.12 11.87
N ASP A 193 -27.37 -1.88 11.43
CA ASP A 193 -27.49 -3.31 11.13
C ASP A 193 -26.96 -4.19 12.29
N GLU A 194 -26.35 -3.58 13.33
CA GLU A 194 -25.99 -4.18 14.63
C GLU A 194 -27.13 -4.95 15.34
N LYS A 195 -28.39 -4.79 14.92
CA LYS A 195 -29.55 -5.47 15.48
C LYS A 195 -29.98 -6.74 14.75
N GLU A 196 -29.42 -7.01 13.56
CA GLU A 196 -29.73 -8.22 12.77
C GLU A 196 -28.58 -9.23 12.74
N VAL A 197 -27.40 -8.87 13.26
CA VAL A 197 -26.35 -9.85 13.60
C VAL A 197 -26.77 -10.57 14.87
N GLU A 198 -27.44 -11.71 14.72
CA GLU A 198 -27.84 -12.57 15.85
C GLU A 198 -26.60 -13.03 16.62
N THR A 199 -26.46 -12.56 17.87
CA THR A 199 -25.36 -12.93 18.76
C THR A 199 -25.27 -14.44 18.92
N SER A 200 -24.29 -15.02 18.24
CA SER A 200 -24.02 -16.46 18.23
C SER A 200 -22.54 -16.67 18.53
N GLY A 201 -22.17 -17.85 19.06
CA GLY A 201 -20.79 -18.10 19.50
C GLY A 201 -19.71 -17.98 18.43
N ASP A 202 -20.11 -17.94 17.15
CA ASP A 202 -19.22 -17.86 15.98
C ASP A 202 -18.76 -16.41 15.67
N ASP A 203 -19.33 -15.38 16.32
CA ASP A 203 -19.03 -13.98 16.03
C ASP A 203 -17.55 -13.60 16.28
N ASP A 204 -16.91 -14.22 17.27
CA ASP A 204 -15.48 -14.00 17.57
C ASP A 204 -14.54 -14.60 16.51
N GLU A 205 -14.92 -15.66 15.78
CA GLU A 205 -14.10 -16.20 14.69
C GLU A 205 -14.17 -15.34 13.41
N LYS A 206 -15.28 -14.65 13.17
CA LYS A 206 -15.52 -13.83 11.97
C LYS A 206 -15.00 -12.40 12.09
N LYS A 207 -14.82 -11.91 13.31
CA LYS A 207 -14.38 -10.55 13.59
C LYS A 207 -12.99 -10.23 13.03
N GLY A 208 -12.91 -9.14 12.28
CA GLY A 208 -11.68 -8.66 11.67
C GLY A 208 -11.18 -9.50 10.49
N GLN A 209 -11.94 -10.50 10.02
CA GLN A 209 -11.55 -11.30 8.86
C GLN A 209 -11.44 -10.46 7.58
N TYR A 210 -12.26 -9.41 7.43
CA TYR A 210 -12.14 -8.51 6.29
C TYR A 210 -10.94 -7.56 6.43
N THR A 211 -10.61 -7.15 7.65
CA THR A 211 -9.35 -6.42 7.93
C THR A 211 -8.13 -7.30 7.61
N LYS A 212 -8.14 -8.58 7.99
CA LYS A 212 -7.08 -9.55 7.64
C LYS A 212 -6.97 -9.70 6.12
N PHE A 213 -8.09 -9.92 5.41
CA PHE A 213 -8.12 -9.96 3.96
C PHE A 213 -7.54 -8.67 3.32
N TRP A 214 -7.92 -7.50 3.83
CA TRP A 214 -7.48 -6.22 3.29
C TRP A 214 -5.98 -5.99 3.46
N ASN A 215 -5.41 -6.39 4.60
CA ASN A 215 -3.97 -6.25 4.85
C ASN A 215 -3.12 -7.10 3.90
N GLU A 216 -3.57 -8.31 3.56
CA GLU A 216 -2.87 -9.22 2.65
C GLU A 216 -3.12 -8.88 1.16
N PHE A 217 -4.37 -8.58 0.79
CA PHE A 217 -4.83 -8.52 -0.61
C PHE A 217 -5.43 -7.17 -1.04
N GLY A 218 -5.47 -6.16 -0.18
CA GLY A 218 -6.01 -4.84 -0.50
C GLY A 218 -5.32 -4.17 -1.69
N LYS A 219 -4.00 -4.36 -1.85
CA LYS A 219 -3.24 -3.92 -3.04
C LYS A 219 -3.75 -4.58 -4.32
N SER A 220 -4.12 -5.86 -4.28
CA SER A 220 -4.74 -6.55 -5.40
C SER A 220 -6.12 -5.97 -5.74
N ILE A 221 -6.95 -5.62 -4.75
CA ILE A 221 -8.24 -4.92 -5.00
C ILE A 221 -8.01 -3.55 -5.67
N LYS A 222 -7.01 -2.78 -5.22
CA LYS A 222 -6.64 -1.48 -5.81
C LYS A 222 -6.17 -1.64 -7.26
N LEU A 223 -5.35 -2.64 -7.56
CA LEU A 223 -4.93 -2.99 -8.93
C LEU A 223 -6.12 -3.40 -9.81
N GLY A 224 -7.08 -4.14 -9.27
CA GLY A 224 -8.30 -4.50 -9.99
C GLY A 224 -9.12 -3.29 -10.46
N ILE A 225 -9.15 -2.19 -9.70
CA ILE A 225 -9.84 -0.96 -10.10
C ILE A 225 -9.13 -0.26 -11.27
N ILE A 226 -7.80 -0.35 -11.31
CA ILE A 226 -6.98 0.17 -12.40
C ILE A 226 -7.24 -0.66 -13.67
N GLU A 227 -7.14 -1.99 -13.58
CA GLU A 227 -7.20 -2.91 -14.72
C GLU A 227 -8.62 -3.24 -15.22
N ASP A 228 -9.56 -3.55 -14.32
CA ASP A 228 -10.88 -4.08 -14.68
C ASP A 228 -11.96 -3.01 -14.62
N ALA A 229 -12.07 -2.26 -15.72
CA ALA A 229 -13.13 -1.28 -15.92
C ALA A 229 -14.56 -1.87 -15.87
N THR A 230 -14.74 -3.18 -16.07
CA THR A 230 -16.06 -3.83 -16.06
C THR A 230 -16.52 -4.11 -14.64
N ASN A 231 -15.61 -4.51 -13.74
CA ASN A 231 -15.91 -4.79 -12.34
C ASN A 231 -15.57 -3.64 -11.37
N ARG A 232 -15.02 -2.52 -11.86
CA ARG A 232 -14.62 -1.33 -11.07
C ARG A 232 -15.62 -0.93 -9.97
N ASN A 233 -16.92 -0.84 -10.29
CA ASN A 233 -17.93 -0.41 -9.31
C ASN A 233 -18.17 -1.46 -8.20
N ARG A 234 -17.94 -2.75 -8.47
CA ARG A 234 -18.01 -3.82 -7.44
C ARG A 234 -16.74 -3.83 -6.59
N LEU A 235 -15.59 -3.66 -7.21
CA LEU A 235 -14.29 -3.54 -6.53
C LEU A 235 -14.22 -2.30 -5.63
N ALA A 236 -14.82 -1.18 -6.03
CA ALA A 236 -14.85 0.03 -5.22
C ALA A 236 -15.54 -0.17 -3.86
N LYS A 237 -16.52 -1.07 -3.75
CA LYS A 237 -17.20 -1.41 -2.49
C LYS A 237 -16.31 -2.22 -1.54
N LEU A 238 -15.28 -2.87 -2.08
CA LEU A 238 -14.29 -3.66 -1.33
C LEU A 238 -13.14 -2.79 -0.79
N LEU A 239 -13.03 -1.53 -1.20
CA LEU A 239 -11.99 -0.62 -0.75
C LEU A 239 -12.11 -0.29 0.75
N ARG A 240 -10.98 -0.26 1.45
CA ARG A 240 -10.87 0.19 2.85
C ARG A 240 -9.69 1.12 3.05
N PHE A 241 -9.89 2.14 3.89
CA PHE A 241 -8.89 3.17 4.13
C PHE A 241 -8.97 3.67 5.56
N GLU A 242 -7.93 4.33 6.03
CA GLU A 242 -8.03 5.16 7.22
C GLU A 242 -8.54 6.57 6.85
N SER A 243 -9.13 7.28 7.81
CA SER A 243 -9.59 8.65 7.63
C SER A 243 -9.37 9.49 8.88
N THR A 244 -9.50 10.80 8.75
CA THR A 244 -9.47 11.74 9.89
C THR A 244 -10.58 11.52 10.94
N LYS A 245 -11.46 10.52 10.77
CA LYS A 245 -12.54 10.15 11.69
C LYS A 245 -12.71 8.64 11.89
N SER A 246 -11.77 7.83 11.40
CA SER A 246 -11.84 6.38 11.58
C SER A 246 -11.08 5.89 12.83
N ASP A 247 -10.48 6.81 13.59
CA ASP A 247 -9.71 6.54 14.82
C ASP A 247 -8.64 5.46 14.66
N GLY A 248 -8.02 5.40 13.48
CA GLY A 248 -7.01 4.40 13.12
C GLY A 248 -7.56 3.05 12.68
N LYS A 249 -8.88 2.87 12.64
CA LYS A 249 -9.52 1.73 12.00
C LYS A 249 -9.65 1.95 10.50
N LEU A 250 -9.79 0.85 9.77
CA LEU A 250 -10.23 0.85 8.39
C LEU A 250 -11.71 1.27 8.29
N THR A 251 -12.07 1.96 7.22
CA THR A 251 -13.45 2.35 6.90
C THR A 251 -13.74 2.25 5.41
N SER A 252 -14.97 1.92 5.05
CA SER A 252 -15.41 1.81 3.65
C SER A 252 -15.86 3.15 3.06
N LEU A 253 -15.99 3.22 1.73
CA LEU A 253 -16.55 4.39 1.05
C LEU A 253 -18.03 4.63 1.41
N ASP A 254 -18.81 3.56 1.62
CA ASP A 254 -20.21 3.65 2.06
C ASP A 254 -20.30 4.22 3.49
N GLN A 255 -19.42 3.77 4.39
CA GLN A 255 -19.30 4.30 5.75
C GLN A 255 -18.88 5.79 5.73
N TYR A 256 -17.93 6.20 4.88
CA TYR A 256 -17.58 7.62 4.67
C TYR A 256 -18.80 8.42 4.19
N ILE A 257 -19.54 7.91 3.20
CA ILE A 257 -20.75 8.56 2.68
C ILE A 257 -21.80 8.76 3.78
N SER A 258 -21.98 7.78 4.67
CA SER A 258 -22.92 7.90 5.79
C SER A 258 -22.55 9.03 6.77
N ARG A 259 -21.26 9.39 6.86
CA ARG A 259 -20.72 10.47 7.71
C ARG A 259 -20.51 11.81 6.97
N MET A 260 -20.82 11.89 5.67
CA MET A 260 -20.71 13.13 4.89
C MET A 260 -21.62 14.23 5.46
N LYS A 261 -21.15 15.48 5.39
CA LYS A 261 -21.95 16.62 5.84
C LYS A 261 -23.10 16.91 4.88
N SER A 262 -24.20 17.43 5.42
CA SER A 262 -25.25 18.05 4.60
C SER A 262 -24.66 19.13 3.68
N GLY A 263 -24.94 19.02 2.38
CA GLY A 263 -24.38 19.89 1.34
C GLY A 263 -22.96 19.54 0.85
N GLN A 264 -22.29 18.53 1.43
CA GLN A 264 -21.03 18.01 0.91
C GLN A 264 -21.27 17.24 -0.40
N LYS A 265 -20.53 17.61 -1.46
CA LYS A 265 -20.66 17.00 -2.79
C LYS A 265 -19.57 15.97 -3.08
N ASP A 266 -18.37 16.21 -2.55
CA ASP A 266 -17.16 15.51 -2.94
C ASP A 266 -16.61 14.68 -1.75
N ILE A 267 -16.03 13.53 -2.05
CA ILE A 267 -15.24 12.72 -1.11
C ILE A 267 -13.84 13.33 -1.05
N PHE A 268 -13.43 13.80 0.12
CA PHE A 268 -12.11 14.40 0.32
C PHE A 268 -11.08 13.33 0.66
N TYR A 269 -9.92 13.40 0.01
CA TYR A 269 -8.79 12.50 0.27
C TYR A 269 -7.47 13.24 0.20
N ILE A 270 -6.42 12.67 0.79
CA ILE A 270 -5.04 13.15 0.71
C ILE A 270 -4.08 11.96 0.51
N THR A 271 -3.04 12.16 -0.28
CA THR A 271 -2.04 11.15 -0.66
C THR A 271 -0.66 11.51 -0.14
N GLY A 272 0.09 10.54 0.40
CA GLY A 272 1.40 10.75 1.02
C GLY A 272 2.18 9.46 1.27
N THR A 273 3.23 9.51 2.10
CA THR A 273 4.07 8.33 2.43
C THR A 273 3.70 7.66 3.75
N SER A 274 3.12 8.41 4.70
CA SER A 274 2.68 7.86 5.99
C SER A 274 1.47 8.62 6.53
N LYS A 275 0.71 7.97 7.41
CA LYS A 275 -0.45 8.56 8.08
C LYS A 275 -0.04 9.76 8.94
N GLU A 276 1.05 9.65 9.68
CA GLU A 276 1.54 10.65 10.64
C GLU A 276 1.95 11.95 9.92
N GLN A 277 2.50 11.83 8.71
CA GLN A 277 2.78 12.97 7.83
C GLN A 277 1.47 13.61 7.35
N LEU A 278 0.53 12.79 6.87
CA LEU A 278 -0.74 13.26 6.33
C LEU A 278 -1.61 13.95 7.38
N GLU A 279 -1.69 13.41 8.60
CA GLU A 279 -2.44 13.98 9.71
C GLU A 279 -1.94 15.38 10.11
N LYS A 280 -0.62 15.62 9.99
CA LYS A 280 0.01 16.91 10.29
C LYS A 280 -0.02 17.89 9.11
N SER A 281 -0.53 17.48 7.95
CA SER A 281 -0.48 18.29 6.73
C SER A 281 -1.31 19.59 6.85
N PRO A 282 -0.76 20.74 6.41
CA PRO A 282 -1.48 22.02 6.40
C PRO A 282 -2.71 22.01 5.47
N PHE A 283 -2.79 21.07 4.53
CA PHE A 283 -3.96 20.88 3.68
C PHE A 283 -5.24 20.50 4.46
N LEU A 284 -5.09 20.00 5.69
CA LEU A 284 -6.21 19.54 6.53
C LEU A 284 -6.76 20.59 7.50
N GLU A 285 -6.05 21.68 7.79
CA GLU A 285 -6.35 22.58 8.91
C GLU A 285 -7.83 23.01 8.96
N ARG A 286 -8.32 23.62 7.88
CA ARG A 286 -9.68 24.15 7.84
C ARG A 286 -10.74 23.10 7.52
N LEU A 287 -10.34 21.92 7.02
CA LEU A 287 -11.21 20.75 6.91
C LEU A 287 -11.49 20.17 8.31
N LYS A 288 -10.44 19.94 9.11
CA LYS A 288 -10.51 19.56 10.54
C LYS A 288 -11.32 20.58 11.34
N LYS A 289 -11.02 21.88 11.24
CA LYS A 289 -11.77 22.95 11.93
C LYS A 289 -13.25 23.02 11.56
N LYS A 290 -13.61 22.63 10.33
CA LYS A 290 -15.01 22.51 9.88
C LYS A 290 -15.57 21.08 10.03
N ASN A 291 -14.83 20.16 10.65
CA ASN A 291 -15.18 18.76 10.92
C ASN A 291 -15.57 17.97 9.63
N TYR A 292 -14.89 18.24 8.51
CA TYR A 292 -14.96 17.38 7.32
C TYR A 292 -14.07 16.15 7.50
N GLU A 293 -14.52 15.02 6.98
CA GLU A 293 -13.73 13.79 6.94
C GLU A 293 -12.83 13.79 5.70
N VAL A 294 -11.58 13.36 5.86
CA VAL A 294 -10.61 13.20 4.76
C VAL A 294 -10.01 11.80 4.84
N ILE A 295 -10.02 11.08 3.71
CA ILE A 295 -9.42 9.75 3.57
C ILE A 295 -7.89 9.88 3.43
N PHE A 296 -7.15 8.99 4.09
CA PHE A 296 -5.70 8.85 3.94
C PHE A 296 -5.34 7.75 2.94
N PHE A 297 -4.53 8.12 1.96
CA PHE A 297 -3.95 7.21 0.98
C PHE A 297 -2.42 7.22 1.13
N THR A 298 -1.88 6.10 1.61
CA THR A 298 -0.47 5.94 1.98
C THR A 298 0.28 4.97 1.06
N ASP A 299 -0.41 4.15 0.27
CA ASP A 299 0.25 3.28 -0.70
C ASP A 299 0.57 4.05 -2.00
N PRO A 300 1.73 3.80 -2.65
CA PRO A 300 2.03 4.32 -3.98
C PRO A 300 0.97 3.97 -5.04
N VAL A 301 0.29 2.83 -4.91
CA VAL A 301 -0.78 2.43 -5.86
C VAL A 301 -2.03 3.31 -5.75
N ASP A 302 -2.26 4.02 -4.63
CA ASP A 302 -3.43 4.88 -4.46
C ASP A 302 -3.41 6.09 -5.41
N GLU A 303 -2.22 6.61 -5.73
CA GLU A 303 -2.03 7.68 -6.72
C GLU A 303 -2.36 7.23 -8.16
N TYR A 304 -2.27 5.92 -8.44
CA TYR A 304 -2.75 5.35 -9.70
C TYR A 304 -4.24 5.04 -9.63
N LEU A 305 -4.72 4.45 -8.53
CA LEU A 305 -6.14 4.15 -8.26
C LEU A 305 -7.04 5.36 -8.56
N MET A 306 -6.65 6.53 -8.06
CA MET A 306 -7.44 7.77 -8.19
C MET A 306 -7.40 8.40 -9.60
N GLN A 307 -6.64 7.84 -10.55
CA GLN A 307 -6.75 8.18 -11.98
C GLN A 307 -7.84 7.36 -12.70
N TYR A 308 -8.37 6.31 -12.07
CA TYR A 308 -9.41 5.44 -12.63
C TYR A 308 -10.73 5.50 -11.84
N LEU A 309 -10.67 5.76 -10.53
CA LEU A 309 -11.84 5.94 -9.67
C LEU A 309 -12.28 7.43 -9.64
N MET A 310 -13.03 7.85 -10.66
CA MET A 310 -13.50 9.24 -10.81
C MET A 310 -14.57 9.63 -9.77
N ASP A 311 -15.51 8.72 -9.51
CA ASP A 311 -16.61 8.91 -8.59
C ASP A 311 -17.07 7.60 -7.95
N TYR A 312 -17.84 7.71 -6.86
CA TYR A 312 -18.43 6.60 -6.14
C TYR A 312 -19.82 7.01 -5.63
N GLU A 313 -20.86 6.22 -5.96
CA GLU A 313 -22.27 6.52 -5.63
C GLU A 313 -22.68 7.98 -5.96
N GLY A 314 -22.21 8.49 -7.11
CA GLY A 314 -22.47 9.84 -7.59
C GLY A 314 -21.68 10.96 -6.86
N LYS A 315 -20.75 10.61 -5.97
CA LYS A 315 -19.83 11.54 -5.30
C LYS A 315 -18.49 11.58 -6.01
N GLN A 316 -18.07 12.75 -6.47
CA GLN A 316 -16.75 12.94 -7.07
C GLN A 316 -15.65 12.90 -5.99
N PHE A 317 -14.44 12.49 -6.34
CA PHE A 317 -13.29 12.59 -5.44
C PHE A 317 -12.53 13.91 -5.61
N GLN A 318 -12.08 14.51 -4.50
CA GLN A 318 -11.28 15.74 -4.49
C GLN A 318 -10.04 15.56 -3.62
N ASN A 319 -8.85 15.59 -4.24
CA ASN A 319 -7.59 15.63 -3.51
C ASN A 319 -7.44 16.99 -2.83
N VAL A 320 -7.19 16.99 -1.51
CA VAL A 320 -7.07 18.21 -0.70
C VAL A 320 -5.68 18.87 -0.79
N SER A 321 -4.70 18.27 -1.47
CA SER A 321 -3.44 18.92 -1.87
C SER A 321 -3.49 19.56 -3.26
N LYS A 322 -4.58 19.36 -4.02
CA LYS A 322 -4.80 19.95 -5.34
C LYS A 322 -5.69 21.19 -5.30
N GLU A 323 -5.67 21.95 -6.38
CA GLU A 323 -6.65 22.98 -6.69
C GLU A 323 -8.10 22.45 -6.72
N GLY A 324 -9.07 23.35 -6.50
CA GLY A 324 -10.50 23.08 -6.74
C GLY A 324 -11.31 22.76 -5.49
N LEU A 325 -10.62 22.57 -4.35
CA LEU A 325 -11.21 22.31 -3.03
C LEU A 325 -12.28 23.36 -2.67
N LYS A 326 -13.50 22.91 -2.32
CA LYS A 326 -14.66 23.78 -2.02
C LYS A 326 -15.19 23.52 -0.61
N ILE A 327 -14.91 24.43 0.31
CA ILE A 327 -15.26 24.25 1.74
C ILE A 327 -16.30 25.30 2.22
N GLY A 328 -17.56 25.11 1.82
CA GLY A 328 -18.66 26.02 2.16
C GLY A 328 -18.72 27.31 1.31
N LYS A 329 -19.51 28.31 1.74
CA LYS A 329 -19.69 29.56 0.98
C LYS A 329 -18.46 30.48 1.09
N GLU A 330 -17.94 30.96 -0.04
CA GLU A 330 -16.86 31.96 -0.07
C GLU A 330 -17.35 33.33 0.43
N LYS A 331 -16.88 33.77 1.62
CA LYS A 331 -17.00 35.16 2.11
C LYS A 331 -15.66 35.90 2.02
N ASN A 332 -15.00 35.86 0.86
CA ASN A 332 -13.61 36.32 0.68
C ASN A 332 -13.40 37.41 -0.38
N LYS A 333 -14.45 38.06 -0.94
CA LYS A 333 -14.28 39.06 -2.03
C LYS A 333 -13.39 40.25 -1.65
N GLU A 334 -13.66 40.90 -0.52
CA GLU A 334 -12.88 42.04 -0.01
C GLU A 334 -11.41 41.63 0.29
N LEU A 335 -11.21 40.45 0.86
CA LEU A 335 -9.87 39.90 1.09
C LEU A 335 -9.14 39.64 -0.23
N LYS A 336 -9.80 39.03 -1.24
CA LYS A 336 -9.22 38.78 -2.56
C LYS A 336 -8.75 40.08 -3.24
N GLU A 337 -9.52 41.17 -3.15
CA GLU A 337 -9.12 42.45 -3.75
C GLU A 337 -7.96 43.10 -2.96
N SER A 338 -8.01 43.10 -1.63
CA SER A 338 -6.95 43.71 -0.80
C SER A 338 -5.57 43.04 -0.89
N PHE A 339 -5.48 41.74 -1.21
CA PHE A 339 -4.20 41.04 -1.39
C PHE A 339 -3.75 40.94 -2.86
N LYS A 340 -4.49 41.53 -3.80
CA LYS A 340 -4.27 41.42 -5.25
C LYS A 340 -2.88 41.90 -5.68
N GLU A 341 -2.39 42.97 -5.07
CA GLU A 341 -1.05 43.53 -5.32
C GLU A 341 0.04 42.56 -4.87
N LEU A 342 -0.01 42.08 -3.62
CA LEU A 342 0.95 41.07 -3.11
C LEU A 342 0.94 39.81 -3.98
N THR A 343 -0.24 39.29 -4.34
CA THR A 343 -0.33 38.07 -5.17
C THR A 343 0.27 38.26 -6.56
N LYS A 344 0.11 39.44 -7.17
CA LYS A 344 0.71 39.75 -8.47
C LYS A 344 2.23 39.93 -8.36
N TRP A 345 2.70 40.65 -7.35
CA TRP A 345 4.12 40.84 -7.07
C TRP A 345 4.82 39.51 -6.80
N TRP A 346 4.26 38.67 -5.92
CA TRP A 346 4.88 37.41 -5.54
C TRP A 346 4.91 36.41 -6.69
N LYS A 347 3.90 36.41 -7.58
CA LYS A 347 3.96 35.63 -8.83
C LYS A 347 5.16 36.06 -9.69
N ASN A 348 5.42 37.36 -9.81
CA ASN A 348 6.55 37.86 -10.60
C ASN A 348 7.90 37.53 -9.93
N ALA A 349 7.98 37.60 -8.60
CA ALA A 349 9.17 37.21 -7.84
C ALA A 349 9.51 35.71 -7.99
N LEU A 350 8.50 34.87 -8.25
CA LEU A 350 8.62 33.41 -8.46
C LEU A 350 8.62 33.00 -9.95
N ALA A 351 8.99 33.91 -10.86
CA ALA A 351 8.95 33.64 -12.31
C ALA A 351 9.85 32.47 -12.75
N SER A 352 10.93 32.20 -12.01
CA SER A 352 11.83 31.05 -12.18
C SER A 352 11.27 29.70 -11.72
N ASP A 353 10.25 29.71 -10.86
CA ASP A 353 9.96 28.58 -9.95
C ASP A 353 8.77 27.69 -10.40
N ASN A 354 8.35 27.82 -11.66
CA ASN A 354 7.19 27.12 -12.25
C ASN A 354 5.85 27.35 -11.50
N VAL A 355 5.65 28.57 -11.00
CA VAL A 355 4.41 29.00 -10.32
C VAL A 355 3.47 29.70 -11.31
N ASP A 356 2.27 29.15 -11.51
CA ASP A 356 1.26 29.74 -12.40
C ASP A 356 0.45 30.85 -11.75
N GLU A 357 0.20 30.74 -10.45
CA GLU A 357 -0.69 31.64 -9.72
C GLU A 357 -0.27 31.71 -8.25
N VAL A 358 -0.39 32.90 -7.66
CA VAL A 358 -0.42 33.08 -6.21
C VAL A 358 -1.83 33.56 -5.87
N LYS A 359 -2.53 32.90 -4.94
CA LYS A 359 -3.92 33.25 -4.59
C LYS A 359 -4.22 33.06 -3.10
N ILE A 360 -5.30 33.67 -2.63
CA ILE A 360 -5.80 33.43 -1.26
C ILE A 360 -6.31 32.00 -1.12
N SER A 361 -5.80 31.31 -0.10
CA SER A 361 -6.28 29.98 0.27
C SER A 361 -7.69 29.99 0.84
N ASN A 362 -8.40 28.88 0.62
CA ASN A 362 -9.61 28.54 1.36
C ASN A 362 -9.43 27.39 2.38
N ARG A 363 -8.25 26.75 2.42
CA ARG A 363 -7.96 25.52 3.20
C ARG A 363 -7.08 25.72 4.44
N LEU A 364 -6.31 26.81 4.48
CA LEU A 364 -5.45 27.16 5.62
C LEU A 364 -6.21 27.81 6.79
N ASP A 365 -5.63 27.69 7.97
CA ASP A 365 -6.04 28.34 9.21
C ASP A 365 -4.83 28.96 9.93
N ASN A 366 -3.78 28.19 10.26
CA ASN A 366 -2.57 28.68 10.94
C ASN A 366 -1.35 28.78 10.01
N THR A 367 -1.15 27.84 9.08
CA THR A 367 0.02 27.88 8.17
C THR A 367 0.00 29.14 7.29
N PRO A 368 1.15 29.81 7.04
CA PRO A 368 1.24 31.04 6.24
C PRO A 368 0.85 30.84 4.78
N CYS A 369 1.32 29.77 4.14
CA CYS A 369 1.03 29.45 2.75
C CYS A 369 1.38 27.99 2.43
N VAL A 370 0.77 27.43 1.39
CA VAL A 370 1.06 26.08 0.86
C VAL A 370 1.14 26.09 -0.66
N VAL A 371 1.82 25.10 -1.21
CA VAL A 371 1.92 24.90 -2.66
C VAL A 371 0.96 23.78 -3.06
N VAL A 372 0.00 24.09 -3.93
CA VAL A 372 -0.91 23.09 -4.52
C VAL A 372 -0.59 22.91 -6.00
N THR A 373 -0.94 21.77 -6.56
CA THR A 373 -0.90 21.58 -8.03
C THR A 373 -2.27 21.79 -8.65
N SER A 374 -2.27 22.10 -9.95
CA SER A 374 -3.50 22.20 -10.74
C SER A 374 -4.30 20.89 -10.68
N LYS A 375 -5.61 20.97 -10.93
CA LYS A 375 -6.53 19.81 -10.84
C LYS A 375 -6.01 18.56 -11.58
N TYR A 376 -5.44 18.75 -12.77
CA TYR A 376 -4.99 17.68 -13.66
C TYR A 376 -3.49 17.36 -13.58
N GLY A 377 -2.66 18.21 -12.99
CA GLY A 377 -1.23 17.93 -12.78
C GLY A 377 -1.00 16.83 -11.75
N TRP A 378 0.23 16.36 -11.62
CA TRP A 378 0.61 15.43 -10.55
C TRP A 378 0.49 16.08 -9.16
N SER A 379 0.22 15.29 -8.13
CA SER A 379 0.44 15.68 -6.73
C SER A 379 1.93 15.65 -6.41
N ALA A 380 2.33 16.19 -5.25
CA ALA A 380 3.70 16.05 -4.75
C ALA A 380 4.10 14.57 -4.56
N ASN A 381 3.20 13.74 -4.02
CA ASN A 381 3.45 12.31 -3.83
C ASN A 381 3.57 11.54 -5.16
N MET A 382 2.76 11.89 -6.17
CA MET A 382 2.90 11.36 -7.53
C MET A 382 4.22 11.78 -8.18
N GLU A 383 4.61 13.06 -8.06
CA GLU A 383 5.89 13.54 -8.57
C GLU A 383 7.06 12.75 -7.94
N ARG A 384 7.03 12.51 -6.63
CA ARG A 384 7.99 11.66 -5.91
C ARG A 384 8.01 10.21 -6.42
N ILE A 385 6.85 9.58 -6.58
CA ILE A 385 6.74 8.19 -7.11
C ILE A 385 7.36 8.12 -8.51
N MET A 386 7.00 9.05 -9.39
CA MET A 386 7.46 9.09 -10.77
C MET A 386 8.96 9.39 -10.90
N GLN A 387 9.52 10.24 -10.03
CA GLN A 387 10.96 10.48 -9.95
C GLN A 387 11.74 9.25 -9.43
N SER A 388 11.12 8.41 -8.60
CA SER A 388 11.74 7.17 -8.11
C SER A 388 11.73 6.00 -9.12
N GLN A 389 11.04 6.13 -10.26
CA GLN A 389 10.99 5.10 -11.30
C GLN A 389 12.18 5.18 -12.25
N THR A 390 13.10 4.23 -12.13
CA THR A 390 14.38 4.15 -12.87
C THR A 390 14.25 4.08 -14.40
N LEU A 391 13.13 3.56 -14.92
CA LEU A 391 12.88 3.42 -16.36
C LEU A 391 12.06 4.58 -16.96
N SER A 392 11.85 5.66 -16.21
CA SER A 392 10.97 6.75 -16.63
C SER A 392 11.71 7.87 -17.39
N ASP A 393 11.12 8.33 -18.49
CA ASP A 393 11.69 9.39 -19.33
C ASP A 393 11.35 10.78 -18.76
N SER A 394 12.31 11.36 -18.03
CA SER A 394 12.22 12.69 -17.40
C SER A 394 11.71 13.80 -18.31
N SER A 395 11.98 13.73 -19.63
CA SER A 395 11.54 14.76 -20.58
C SER A 395 10.01 14.73 -20.79
N LYS A 396 9.41 13.53 -20.88
CA LYS A 396 7.96 13.34 -21.02
C LYS A 396 7.21 13.64 -19.72
N GLN A 397 7.86 13.47 -18.57
CA GLN A 397 7.27 13.79 -17.27
C GLN A 397 7.04 15.29 -17.05
N ALA A 398 7.84 16.17 -17.66
CA ALA A 398 7.80 17.61 -17.39
C ALA A 398 6.42 18.24 -17.64
N TYR A 399 5.71 17.80 -18.68
CA TYR A 399 4.34 18.24 -18.97
C TYR A 399 3.32 17.73 -17.92
N MET A 400 3.53 16.52 -17.39
CA MET A 400 2.61 15.84 -16.48
C MET A 400 2.72 16.32 -15.03
N ARG A 401 3.88 16.83 -14.60
CA ARG A 401 4.05 17.52 -13.30
C ARG A 401 3.05 18.66 -13.13
N GLY A 402 2.68 19.32 -14.24
CA GLY A 402 1.81 20.48 -14.23
C GLY A 402 2.49 21.71 -13.61
N LYS A 403 1.71 22.75 -13.39
CA LYS A 403 2.18 23.98 -12.75
C LYS A 403 1.77 24.04 -11.29
N ARG A 404 2.58 24.74 -10.49
CA ARG A 404 2.38 24.96 -9.06
C ARG A 404 1.55 26.23 -8.82
N ILE A 405 0.80 26.26 -7.73
CA ILE A 405 -0.01 27.39 -7.30
C ILE A 405 0.28 27.64 -5.83
N LEU A 406 0.71 28.85 -5.48
CA LEU A 406 0.97 29.24 -4.08
C LEU A 406 -0.33 29.78 -3.46
N GLU A 407 -0.89 29.05 -2.51
CA GLU A 407 -2.05 29.49 -1.74
C GLU A 407 -1.62 30.16 -0.43
N ILE A 408 -1.89 31.46 -0.27
CA ILE A 408 -1.51 32.26 0.92
C ILE A 408 -2.67 32.40 1.92
N ASN A 409 -2.34 32.48 3.22
CA ASN A 409 -3.27 32.71 4.31
C ASN A 409 -3.35 34.22 4.66
N PRO A 410 -4.37 34.97 4.21
CA PRO A 410 -4.46 36.41 4.43
C PRO A 410 -4.69 36.81 5.91
N ARG A 411 -4.92 35.84 6.81
CA ARG A 411 -5.04 36.10 8.25
C ARG A 411 -3.69 36.03 8.97
N HIS A 412 -2.71 35.33 8.41
CA HIS A 412 -1.45 35.04 9.07
C HIS A 412 -0.56 36.30 9.21
N PRO A 413 0.09 36.54 10.36
CA PRO A 413 0.92 37.73 10.58
C PRO A 413 2.01 37.94 9.53
N ILE A 414 2.78 36.89 9.20
CA ILE A 414 3.85 36.97 8.18
C ILE A 414 3.32 37.43 6.82
N ILE A 415 2.12 37.00 6.42
CA ILE A 415 1.53 37.33 5.11
C ILE A 415 1.02 38.79 5.08
N LYS A 416 0.62 39.34 6.24
CA LYS A 416 0.26 40.76 6.39
C LYS A 416 1.50 41.65 6.37
N GLU A 417 2.50 41.31 7.19
CA GLU A 417 3.80 42.00 7.22
C GLU A 417 4.44 42.05 5.83
N LEU A 418 4.46 40.91 5.12
CA LEU A 418 4.99 40.84 3.76
C LEU A 418 4.21 41.76 2.79
N ARG A 419 2.88 41.82 2.90
CA ARG A 419 2.06 42.76 2.13
C ARG A 419 2.43 44.21 2.41
N GLU A 420 2.60 44.56 3.68
CA GLU A 420 2.92 45.94 4.11
C GLU A 420 4.32 46.36 3.65
N ARG A 421 5.30 45.45 3.69
CA ARG A 421 6.65 45.69 3.13
C ARG A 421 6.64 45.88 1.62
N VAL A 422 6.00 44.98 0.87
CA VAL A 422 5.87 45.08 -0.60
C VAL A 422 5.13 46.34 -1.03
N ALA A 423 4.18 46.84 -0.24
CA ALA A 423 3.50 48.10 -0.49
C ALA A 423 4.35 49.35 -0.18
N LYS A 424 5.37 49.21 0.68
CA LYS A 424 6.33 50.28 1.01
C LYS A 424 7.47 50.34 0.00
N ASP A 425 8.04 49.19 -0.35
CA ASP A 425 9.08 49.03 -1.38
C ASP A 425 8.94 47.63 -2.01
N SER A 426 8.60 47.60 -3.30
CA SER A 426 8.47 46.35 -4.05
C SER A 426 9.80 45.80 -4.57
N GLU A 427 10.86 46.62 -4.57
CA GLU A 427 12.18 46.28 -5.09
C GLU A 427 13.19 45.89 -4.01
N ASP A 428 12.83 46.02 -2.72
CA ASP A 428 13.60 45.54 -1.57
C ASP A 428 14.02 44.06 -1.74
N GLU A 429 15.33 43.84 -1.93
CA GLU A 429 15.91 42.52 -2.12
C GLU A 429 15.80 41.62 -0.89
N GLY A 430 15.77 42.18 0.32
CA GLY A 430 15.50 41.42 1.55
C GLY A 430 14.06 40.91 1.60
N VAL A 431 13.10 41.70 1.11
CA VAL A 431 11.69 41.29 0.94
C VAL A 431 11.55 40.20 -0.12
N LYS A 432 12.21 40.34 -1.28
CA LYS A 432 12.27 39.29 -2.31
C LYS A 432 12.90 37.99 -1.78
N GLN A 433 14.02 38.07 -1.08
CA GLN A 433 14.68 36.90 -0.46
C GLN A 433 13.82 36.21 0.59
N THR A 434 13.12 36.99 1.42
CA THR A 434 12.18 36.48 2.43
C THR A 434 11.00 35.76 1.76
N ALA A 435 10.43 36.36 0.70
CA ALA A 435 9.35 35.76 -0.07
C ALA A 435 9.75 34.44 -0.75
N GLN A 436 10.99 34.33 -1.24
CA GLN A 436 11.54 33.08 -1.78
C GLN A 436 11.71 32.01 -0.68
N LEU A 437 12.26 32.38 0.48
CA LEU A 437 12.46 31.46 1.61
C LEU A 437 11.11 30.91 2.13
N ILE A 438 10.09 31.77 2.24
CA ILE A 438 8.73 31.36 2.60
C ILE A 438 8.15 30.38 1.55
N TYR A 439 8.33 30.67 0.25
CA TYR A 439 7.88 29.77 -0.82
C TYR A 439 8.58 28.40 -0.77
N GLN A 440 9.92 28.37 -0.63
CA GLN A 440 10.69 27.12 -0.53
C GLN A 440 10.29 26.30 0.71
N THR A 441 10.05 26.97 1.85
CA THR A 441 9.54 26.32 3.07
C THR A 441 8.16 25.69 2.83
N ALA A 442 7.24 26.44 2.21
CA ALA A 442 5.91 25.95 1.87
C ALA A 442 5.94 24.81 0.84
N LEU A 443 6.92 24.81 -0.08
CA LEU A 443 7.11 23.77 -1.08
C LEU A 443 7.50 22.44 -0.42
N MET A 444 8.44 22.49 0.53
CA MET A 444 8.87 21.37 1.36
C MET A 444 7.73 20.86 2.27
N GLU A 445 7.01 21.75 2.97
CA GLU A 445 5.85 21.39 3.82
C GLU A 445 4.72 20.75 3.00
N SER A 446 4.58 21.14 1.74
CA SER A 446 3.62 20.56 0.78
C SER A 446 4.08 19.23 0.17
N GLY A 447 5.27 18.74 0.53
CA GLY A 447 5.82 17.44 0.14
C GLY A 447 6.57 17.42 -1.21
N PHE A 448 6.88 18.58 -1.81
CA PHE A 448 7.65 18.64 -3.04
C PHE A 448 9.17 18.63 -2.77
N ASN A 449 9.92 18.03 -3.69
CA ASN A 449 11.38 18.13 -3.69
C ASN A 449 11.83 19.55 -4.04
N LEU A 450 12.80 20.07 -3.27
CA LEU A 450 13.49 21.33 -3.57
C LEU A 450 14.43 21.13 -4.77
N PRO A 451 14.34 21.92 -5.85
CA PRO A 451 15.24 21.78 -7.00
C PRO A 451 16.70 22.07 -6.64
N GLU A 452 16.94 23.13 -5.85
CA GLU A 452 18.27 23.58 -5.44
C GLU A 452 18.36 23.63 -3.89
N PRO A 453 18.71 22.50 -3.22
CA PRO A 453 18.82 22.46 -1.76
C PRO A 453 19.90 23.40 -1.21
N LYS A 454 20.98 23.64 -1.97
CA LYS A 454 22.08 24.53 -1.59
C LYS A 454 21.59 25.98 -1.44
N ASP A 455 20.82 26.48 -2.39
CA ASP A 455 20.28 27.85 -2.36
C ASP A 455 19.32 28.07 -1.18
N PHE A 456 18.50 27.06 -0.86
CA PHE A 456 17.64 27.08 0.32
C PHE A 456 18.46 27.12 1.62
N ALA A 457 19.49 26.27 1.73
CA ALA A 457 20.39 26.27 2.88
C ALA A 457 21.13 27.60 3.04
N SER A 458 21.67 28.17 1.95
CA SER A 458 22.30 29.50 1.95
C SER A 458 21.35 30.59 2.44
N ARG A 459 20.08 30.59 2.02
CA ARG A 459 19.07 31.56 2.52
C ARG A 459 18.76 31.38 4.00
N ILE A 460 18.71 30.14 4.50
CA ILE A 460 18.59 29.86 5.94
C ILE A 460 19.81 30.42 6.68
N TYR A 461 21.04 30.13 6.23
CA TYR A 461 22.25 30.62 6.89
C TYR A 461 22.36 32.16 6.86
N SER A 462 21.95 32.82 5.78
CA SER A 462 21.82 34.29 5.74
C SER A 462 20.82 34.80 6.78
N SER A 463 19.64 34.17 6.89
CA SER A 463 18.62 34.52 7.89
C SER A 463 19.12 34.31 9.33
N VAL A 464 19.90 33.25 9.58
CA VAL A 464 20.54 32.98 10.88
C VAL A 464 21.65 34.01 11.17
N LYS A 465 22.51 34.36 10.20
CA LYS A 465 23.50 35.44 10.37
C LYS A 465 22.80 36.75 10.76
N SER A 466 21.72 37.12 10.06
CA SER A 466 20.94 38.32 10.39
C SER A 466 20.28 38.25 11.77
N SER A 467 19.72 37.10 12.18
CA SER A 467 19.08 36.98 13.50
C SER A 467 20.08 37.00 14.67
N LEU A 468 21.31 36.57 14.43
CA LEU A 468 22.44 36.65 15.37
C LEU A 468 23.20 37.99 15.30
N ASN A 469 22.79 38.91 14.42
CA ASN A 469 23.48 40.19 14.14
C ASN A 469 24.95 40.03 13.70
N ILE A 470 25.27 38.93 13.02
CA ILE A 470 26.60 38.68 12.43
C ILE A 470 26.74 39.54 11.17
N SER A 471 27.90 40.19 11.00
CA SER A 471 28.19 41.01 9.82
C SER A 471 28.05 40.19 8.52
N PRO A 472 27.48 40.75 7.44
CA PRO A 472 27.51 40.12 6.12
C PRO A 472 28.93 39.77 5.66
N ASP A 473 29.89 40.63 6.01
CA ASP A 473 31.31 40.53 5.64
C ASP A 473 32.13 39.64 6.60
N ALA A 474 31.49 38.98 7.57
CA ALA A 474 32.17 38.06 8.47
C ALA A 474 32.70 36.84 7.69
N THR A 475 34.02 36.77 7.57
CA THR A 475 34.76 35.66 6.96
C THR A 475 34.72 34.42 7.84
N ILE A 476 34.98 33.27 7.23
CA ILE A 476 35.32 32.04 7.96
C ILE A 476 36.77 32.24 8.44
N GLU A 477 37.09 31.80 9.66
CA GLU A 477 38.49 31.74 10.12
C GLU A 477 39.21 30.66 9.31
N ASP A 478 40.42 30.93 8.83
CA ASP A 478 41.18 29.94 8.06
C ASP A 478 41.50 28.74 8.97
N ASP A 479 41.34 27.51 8.47
CA ASP A 479 41.79 26.32 9.20
C ASP A 479 43.32 26.39 9.32
N ASP A 480 43.84 26.49 10.56
CA ASP A 480 45.24 26.24 10.85
C ASP A 480 45.52 24.75 10.57
N ASP A 481 45.83 24.42 9.32
CA ASP A 481 46.41 23.15 8.90
C ASP A 481 47.76 22.99 9.61
N VAL A 482 47.71 22.47 10.85
CA VAL A 482 48.89 22.07 11.59
C VAL A 482 49.47 20.87 10.83
N GLU A 483 50.47 21.13 9.97
CA GLU A 483 51.33 20.09 9.45
C GLU A 483 51.83 19.27 10.65
N GLU A 484 51.38 18.01 10.74
CA GLU A 484 51.94 17.05 11.69
C GLU A 484 53.41 16.85 11.30
N THR A 485 54.30 17.63 11.91
CA THR A 485 55.73 17.47 11.72
C THR A 485 56.11 16.10 12.27
N GLU A 486 56.24 15.12 11.39
CA GLU A 486 56.84 13.82 11.71
C GLU A 486 58.20 14.06 12.36
N THR A 487 58.28 13.91 13.68
CA THR A 487 59.55 14.00 14.39
C THR A 487 60.34 12.73 14.11
N GLU A 488 61.15 12.76 13.05
CA GLU A 488 62.23 11.79 12.84
C GLU A 488 63.09 11.75 14.11
N SER A 489 62.97 10.67 14.86
CA SER A 489 63.79 10.44 16.04
C SER A 489 65.20 10.04 15.61
N GLU A 490 66.08 11.03 15.39
CA GLU A 490 67.52 10.79 15.28
C GLU A 490 68.03 10.12 16.57
N THR A 491 68.18 8.80 16.53
CA THR A 491 68.89 8.04 17.56
C THR A 491 70.36 8.45 17.57
N LYS A 492 70.76 9.34 18.49
CA LYS A 492 72.16 9.57 18.82
C LYS A 492 72.60 8.71 20.01
N ASP A 493 73.36 7.71 19.62
CA ASP A 493 74.16 6.78 20.41
C ASP A 493 74.92 7.45 21.57
N SER A 494 74.82 6.89 22.78
CA SER A 494 75.77 7.15 23.87
C SER A 494 75.92 5.90 24.76
N ALA A 495 76.82 5.00 24.35
CA ALA A 495 77.08 3.76 25.06
C ALA A 495 77.94 3.93 26.34
N VAL A 496 77.46 3.39 27.46
CA VAL A 496 78.25 2.87 28.58
C VAL A 496 77.48 1.63 29.11
N LYS A 497 77.87 0.39 28.76
CA LYS A 497 78.95 -0.45 29.28
C LYS A 497 78.76 -0.98 30.72
N ASP A 498 79.07 -2.28 30.84
CA ASP A 498 79.35 -3.10 32.04
C ASP A 498 78.11 -3.67 32.77
N GLU A 499 78.05 -4.90 33.28
CA GLU A 499 78.81 -6.16 33.16
C GLU A 499 77.98 -7.20 33.96
N LEU A 500 77.52 -8.29 33.30
CA LEU A 500 77.49 -9.71 33.74
C LEU A 500 76.37 -10.54 33.09
#